data_AF-A0A4S2HLK0-F1
#
_entry.id   AF-A0A4S2HLK0-F1
#
_cell.length_a   1.000
_cell.length_b   1.000
_cell.length_c   1.000
_cell.angle_alpha   90.00
_cell.angle_beta   90.00
_cell.angle_gamma   90.00
#
_symmetry.space_group_name_H-M   'P 1'
#
loop_
_entity.id
_entity.type
_entity.pdbx_description
1 polymer ?
#
loop_
_entity_poly.entity_id
_entity_poly.type
_entity_poly.pdbx_seq_one_letter_code
_entity_poly.pdbx_strand_id
1 'polypeptide(L)' 'MPIAMAYVPWQFFHETFDVDKALQCGTIFPELSKPFLGKGGCPK' A
#
# COMPACT_ATOMS: atom_id res chain seq x y z
N MET A 1 20.49 -11.69 15.59
CA MET A 1 19.05 -11.32 15.44
C MET A 1 18.98 -10.11 14.52
N PRO A 2 18.37 -10.18 13.33
CA PRO A 2 18.27 -9.02 12.45
C PRO A 2 17.32 -8.00 13.09
N ILE A 3 17.88 -6.90 13.60
CA ILE A 3 17.16 -5.90 14.42
C ILE A 3 16.21 -4.98 13.62
N ALA A 4 16.10 -5.20 12.30
CA ALA A 4 15.47 -4.24 11.38
C ALA A 4 14.48 -4.86 10.37
N MET A 5 14.20 -6.16 10.46
CA MET A 5 13.16 -6.77 9.62
C MET A 5 11.85 -6.71 10.40
N ALA A 6 11.03 -5.69 10.12
CA ALA A 6 9.67 -5.65 10.65
C ALA A 6 8.89 -6.87 10.14
N TYR A 7 8.11 -7.48 11.03
CA TYR A 7 7.20 -8.55 10.64
C TYR A 7 6.18 -8.02 9.63
N VAL A 8 6.06 -8.73 8.50
CA VAL A 8 5.01 -8.46 7.51
C VAL A 8 3.81 -9.34 7.86
N PRO A 9 2.65 -8.76 8.18
CA PRO A 9 1.46 -9.54 8.49
C PRO A 9 0.97 -10.30 7.25
N TRP A 10 0.36 -11.46 7.50
CA TRP A 10 -0.37 -12.18 6.46
C TRP A 10 -1.58 -11.36 6.02
N GLN A 11 -1.70 -11.10 4.71
CA GLN A 11 -2.79 -10.33 4.12
C GLN A 11 -3.70 -11.23 3.29
N PHE A 12 -5.02 -11.08 3.47
CA PHE A 12 -6.02 -11.71 2.62
C PHE A 12 -6.22 -10.90 1.34
N PHE A 13 -6.28 -11.57 0.21
CA PHE A 13 -6.50 -10.91 -1.07
C PHE A 13 -7.99 -10.86 -1.38
N HIS A 14 -8.47 -9.69 -1.77
CA HIS A 14 -9.85 -9.45 -2.20
C HIS A 14 -9.88 -9.18 -3.71
N GLU A 15 -10.64 -8.17 -4.14
CA GLU A 15 -10.75 -7.76 -5.52
C GLU A 15 -9.47 -7.06 -6.01
N THR A 16 -9.15 -7.23 -7.28
CA THR A 16 -8.02 -6.56 -7.93
C THR A 16 -8.53 -5.61 -9.00
N PHE A 17 -7.77 -4.53 -9.25
CA PHE A 17 -8.02 -3.70 -10.42
C PHE A 17 -7.70 -4.43 -11.73
N ASP A 18 -8.39 -4.01 -12.79
CA ASP A 18 -7.93 -4.27 -14.17
C ASP A 18 -6.52 -3.71 -14.39
N VAL A 19 -5.81 -4.33 -15.33
CA VAL A 19 -4.38 -4.08 -15.58
C VAL A 19 -4.09 -2.61 -15.87
N ASP A 20 -4.89 -1.97 -16.72
CA ASP A 20 -4.70 -0.56 -17.09
C ASP A 20 -4.82 0.37 -15.88
N LYS A 21 -5.79 0.10 -15.00
CA LYS A 21 -6.02 0.88 -13.78
C LYS A 21 -4.94 0.60 -12.75
N ALA A 22 -4.52 -0.66 -12.59
CA ALA A 22 -3.44 -1.02 -11.69
C ALA A 22 -2.12 -0.34 -12.06
N LEU A 23 -1.82 -0.24 -13.37
CA LEU A 23 -0.64 0.47 -13.88
C LEU A 23 -0.69 1.96 -13.54
N GLN A 24 -1.85 2.59 -13.67
CA GLN A 24 -2.03 4.01 -13.30
C GLN A 24 -1.94 4.25 -11.79
N CYS A 25 -2.50 3.36 -10.97
CA CYS A 25 -2.50 3.49 -9.50
C CYS A 25 -1.19 3.05 -8.84
N GLY A 26 -0.33 2.28 -9.53
CA GLY A 26 0.89 1.70 -8.96
C GLY A 26 0.65 0.53 -7.99
N THR A 27 -0.57 0.00 -7.95
CA THR A 27 -0.96 -1.17 -7.13
C THR A 27 -2.15 -1.88 -7.78
N ILE A 28 -2.15 -3.22 -7.76
CA ILE A 28 -3.31 -4.03 -8.17
C ILE A 28 -4.40 -4.10 -7.09
N PHE A 29 -4.02 -3.82 -5.83
CA PHE A 29 -4.90 -3.94 -4.68
C PHE A 29 -5.58 -2.60 -4.38
N PRO A 30 -6.92 -2.49 -4.52
CA PRO A 30 -7.66 -1.25 -4.28
C PRO A 30 -7.46 -0.67 -2.88
N GLU A 31 -7.37 -1.53 -1.87
CA GLU A 31 -7.13 -1.18 -0.47
C GLU A 31 -5.78 -0.50 -0.20
N LEU A 32 -4.80 -0.69 -1.10
CA LEU A 32 -3.50 -0.03 -1.02
C LEU A 32 -3.47 1.31 -1.78
N SER A 33 -4.45 1.57 -2.64
CA SER A 33 -4.57 2.83 -3.40
C SER A 33 -5.14 3.94 -2.53
N LYS A 34 -4.34 4.44 -1.58
CA LYS A 34 -4.75 5.47 -0.62
C LYS A 34 -4.49 6.87 -1.19
N PRO A 35 -5.47 7.80 -1.13
CA PRO A 35 -5.26 9.16 -1.60
C PRO A 35 -4.18 9.86 -0.77
N PHE A 36 -3.34 10.67 -1.43
CA PHE A 36 -2.38 11.50 -0.73
C PHE A 36 -3.10 12.66 -0.04
N LEU A 37 -3.36 12.53 1.25
CA LEU A 37 -4.07 13.54 2.05
C LEU A 37 -3.13 14.64 2.60
N GLY A 38 -1.86 14.67 2.20
CA GLY A 38 -0.90 15.70 2.63
C GLY A 38 -0.59 15.74 4.13
N LYS A 39 -1.07 14.75 4.90
CA LYS A 39 -0.97 14.68 6.36
C LYS A 39 0.16 13.76 6.86
N GLY A 40 1.15 13.49 6.01
CA GLY A 40 2.27 12.59 6.30
C GLY A 40 3.56 13.38 6.51
N GLY A 41 4.10 13.30 7.73
CA GLY A 41 5.32 13.98 8.16
C GLY A 41 5.11 14.52 9.57
N CYS A 42 6.05 14.26 10.49
CA CYS A 42 6.00 14.85 11.84
C CYS A 42 6.09 16.39 11.68
N PRO A 43 5.04 17.17 12.01
CA PRO A 43 5.20 18.61 12.11
C PRO A 43 6.19 18.87 13.25
N LYS A 44 7.17 19.72 12.98
CA LYS A 44 8.18 20.12 13.98
C LYS A 44 7.54 20.80 15.19
#